data_AF-A0A8S3B2Q8-F1
#
_entry.id   AF-A0A8S3B2Q8-F1
#
_cell.length_a   1.000
_cell.length_b   1.000
_cell.length_c   1.000
_cell.angle_alpha   90.00
_cell.angle_beta   90.00
_cell.angle_gamma   90.00
#
_symmetry.space_group_name_H-M   'P 1'
#
loop_
_entity.id
_entity.type
_entity.pdbx_description
1 polymer ?
#
loop_
_entity_poly.entity_id
_entity_poly.type
_entity_poly.pdbx_seq_one_letter_code
_entity_poly.pdbx_strand_id
1 'polypeptide(L)' 'MPGKGLGFSIAGGTDTPCINESPAVVITRITEGGIADIDHRLK' A
#
# COMPACT_ATOMS: atom_id res chain seq x y z
N MET A 1 -0.10 -8.69 19.06
CA MET A 1 0.33 -7.30 19.36
C MET A 1 -0.63 -6.36 18.66
N PRO A 2 -1.49 -5.64 19.38
CA PRO A 2 -2.32 -4.58 18.79
C PRO A 2 -1.37 -3.54 18.17
N GLY A 3 -1.52 -3.21 16.89
CA GLY A 3 -0.76 -2.13 16.24
C GLY A 3 0.33 -2.51 15.22
N LYS A 4 0.47 -3.78 14.81
CA LYS A 4 1.25 -4.07 13.59
C LYS A 4 0.38 -3.69 12.38
N GLY A 5 0.68 -2.57 11.73
CA GLY A 5 0.03 -2.16 10.48
C GLY A 5 0.12 -3.22 9.39
N LEU A 6 -0.62 -3.05 8.30
CA LEU A 6 -0.78 -4.05 7.23
C LEU A 6 0.53 -4.39 6.47
N GLY A 7 1.58 -3.58 6.63
CA GLY A 7 2.89 -3.83 6.03
C GLY A 7 3.06 -3.28 4.61
N PHE A 8 2.22 -2.35 4.18
CA PHE A 8 2.38 -1.61 2.93
C PHE A 8 1.98 -0.13 3.08
N SER A 9 2.45 0.70 2.15
CA SER A 9 2.08 2.12 2.02
C SER A 9 1.17 2.33 0.82
N ILE A 10 0.28 3.31 0.91
CA ILE A 10 -0.61 3.72 -0.20
C ILE A 10 -0.36 5.17 -0.63
N ALA A 11 -0.71 5.48 -1.87
CA ALA A 11 -0.83 6.84 -2.39
C ALA A 11 -2.01 6.92 -3.37
N GLY A 12 -2.39 8.14 -3.75
CA GLY A 12 -3.50 8.36 -4.69
C GLY A 12 -4.85 8.49 -4.01
N GLY A 13 -5.91 8.53 -4.81
CA GLY A 13 -7.28 8.79 -4.41
C GLY A 13 -7.88 9.94 -5.22
N THR A 14 -9.21 10.01 -5.25
CA THR A 14 -9.94 11.02 -6.04
C THR A 14 -9.55 12.45 -5.67
N ASP A 15 -9.32 12.72 -4.38
CA ASP A 15 -8.96 14.04 -3.87
C ASP A 15 -7.44 14.30 -3.90
N THR A 16 -6.62 13.28 -4.13
CA THR A 16 -5.16 13.40 -4.23
C THR A 16 -4.64 12.48 -5.35
N PRO A 17 -4.93 12.81 -6.63
CA PRO A 17 -4.47 12.02 -7.76
C PRO A 17 -2.94 11.97 -7.80
N CYS A 18 -2.35 10.80 -8.10
CA CYS A 18 -0.89 10.64 -8.06
C CYS A 18 -0.29 10.22 -9.41
N ILE A 19 -0.63 9.04 -9.92
CA ILE A 19 -0.07 8.48 -11.15
C ILE A 19 -0.94 8.94 -12.31
N ASN A 20 -0.39 9.78 -13.19
CA ASN A 20 -1.06 10.26 -14.42
C ASN A 20 -2.46 10.85 -14.15
N GLU A 21 -2.64 11.56 -13.03
CA GLU A 21 -3.94 12.10 -12.58
C GLU A 21 -5.03 11.04 -12.34
N SER A 22 -4.65 9.78 -12.19
CA SER A 22 -5.59 8.70 -11.87
C SER A 22 -6.18 8.89 -10.46
N PRO A 23 -7.51 8.73 -10.29
CA PRO A 23 -8.16 8.75 -8.98
C PRO A 23 -7.95 7.44 -8.19
N ALA A 24 -7.18 6.49 -8.73
CA ALA A 24 -6.92 5.22 -8.07
C ALA A 24 -6.08 5.38 -6.79
N VAL A 25 -6.36 4.52 -5.81
CA VAL A 25 -5.46 4.29 -4.67
C VAL A 25 -4.55 3.13 -5.03
N VAL A 26 -3.25 3.34 -4.92
CA VAL A 26 -2.22 2.37 -5.31
C VAL A 26 -1.28 2.10 -4.15
N ILE A 27 -0.74 0.88 -4.12
CA ILE A 27 0.34 0.51 -3.19
C ILE A 27 1.66 1.04 -3.76
N THR A 28 2.38 1.82 -2.96
CA THR A 28 3.67 2.42 -3.37
C THR A 28 4.87 1.68 -2.82
N ARG A 29 4.69 0.95 -1.72
CA ARG A 29 5.75 0.18 -1.08
C ARG A 29 5.18 -0.97 -0.28
N ILE A 30 5.82 -2.13 -0.39
CA ILE A 30 5.66 -3.26 0.53
C ILE A 30 6.84 -3.24 1.51
N THR A 31 6.56 -3.44 2.79
CA THR A 31 7.59 -3.53 3.83
C THR A 31 8.08 -4.97 3.89
N GLU A 32 9.37 -5.17 3.64
CA GLU A 32 10.03 -6.48 3.75
C GLU A 32 9.87 -7.06 5.17
N GLY A 33 9.50 -8.33 5.25
CA GLY A 33 9.18 -9.00 6.52
C GLY A 33 7.90 -8.49 7.19
N GLY A 34 7.16 -7.58 6.55
CA GLY A 34 5.84 -7.13 6.97
C GLY A 34 4.74 -8.15 6.64
N ILE A 35 3.54 -7.92 7.19
CA ILE A 35 2.41 -8.86 7.03
C ILE A 35 2.08 -9.07 5.54
N ALA A 36 1.96 -7.98 4.76
CA ALA A 36 1.70 -8.06 3.33
C ALA A 36 2.81 -8.72 2.51
N ASP A 37 4.08 -8.58 2.89
CA ASP A 37 5.18 -9.28 2.22
C ASP A 37 5.10 -10.78 2.48
N ILE A 38 4.89 -11.19 3.73
CA ILE A 38 4.81 -12.60 4.15
C ILE A 38 3.57 -13.30 3.57
N ASP A 39 2.47 -12.57 3.45
CA ASP A 39 1.21 -13.07 2.89
C ASP A 39 1.29 -13.33 1.37
N HIS A 40 2.30 -12.77 0.68
CA HIS A 40 2.64 -13.03 -0.72
C HIS A 40 1.54 -12.78 -1.77
N ARG A 41 0.36 -12.26 -1.40
CA ARG A 41 -0.74 -11.93 -2.33
C ARG A 41 -0.55 -10.66 -3.14
N LEU A 42 0.44 -9.84 -2.78
CA LEU A 42 0.71 -8.53 -3.37
C LEU A 42 2.07 -8.48 -4.10
N LYS A 43 2.70 -9.63 -4.36
CA LYS A 43 3.95 -9.75 -5.13
C LYS A 43 3.71 -9.76 -6.64
#